data_AF-A0A925VAQ5-F1
#
_entry.id   AF-A0A925VAQ5-F1
#
_cell.length_a   1.000
_cell.length_b   1.000
_cell.length_c   1.000
_cell.angle_alpha   90.00
_cell.angle_beta   90.00
_cell.angle_gamma   90.00
#
_symmetry.space_group_name_H-M   'P 1'
#
loop_
_entity.id
_entity.type
_entity.pdbx_description
1 polymer ?
#
loop_
_entity_poly.entity_id
_entity_poly.type
_entity_poly.pdbx_seq_one_letter_code
_entity_poly.pdbx_strand_id
1 'polypeptide(L)'
;MLDLKAKLAAAGLVSEADVKRAEAEKRAKAERRSGKPGARGGKPASPPPRPQGLAVASLRGKNKGEIYDAVRRFVDRVRLDPAAGEPSETAQPFHFPTPTGRIGRLVLEPELATQLADGSAALVAFMSNHGLAHAVVPAEHGRSIAEVMPKWLRVLAGDERAGLIDKPEPEPEAEATAPPEPSDETPDVTSA
;
A
#
# COMPACT_ATOMS: atom_id res chain seq x y z
N MET A 1 36.13 -30.33 6.47
CA MET A 1 35.15 -29.71 5.55
C MET A 1 35.89 -28.64 4.75
N LEU A 2 35.89 -28.70 3.42
CA LEU A 2 36.50 -27.65 2.59
C LEU A 2 35.64 -26.38 2.64
N ASP A 3 36.29 -25.23 2.82
CA ASP A 3 35.67 -23.91 2.79
C ASP A 3 34.94 -23.65 1.47
N LEU A 4 33.84 -22.88 1.52
CA LEU A 4 32.98 -22.60 0.35
C LEU A 4 33.77 -22.04 -0.84
N LYS A 5 34.79 -21.20 -0.57
CA LYS A 5 35.66 -20.62 -1.61
C LYS A 5 36.53 -21.68 -2.31
N ALA A 6 37.06 -22.64 -1.54
CA ALA A 6 37.85 -23.73 -2.08
C ALA A 6 37.00 -24.67 -2.93
N LYS A 7 35.74 -24.88 -2.56
CA LYS A 7 34.76 -25.64 -3.37
C LYS A 7 34.44 -24.94 -4.69
N LEU A 8 34.26 -23.62 -4.66
CA LEU A 8 33.95 -22.83 -5.87
C LEU A 8 35.15 -22.74 -6.82
N ALA A 9 36.36 -22.63 -6.30
CA ALA A 9 37.58 -22.68 -7.10
C ALA A 9 37.82 -24.08 -7.69
N ALA A 10 37.63 -25.14 -6.90
CA ALA A 10 37.77 -26.53 -7.38
C ALA A 10 36.72 -26.89 -8.44
N ALA A 11 35.55 -26.25 -8.42
CA ALA A 11 34.51 -26.39 -9.44
C ALA A 11 34.77 -25.57 -10.72
N GLY A 12 35.86 -24.81 -10.80
CA GLY A 12 36.20 -23.97 -11.95
C GLY A 12 35.26 -22.77 -12.17
N LEU A 13 34.36 -22.51 -11.23
CA LEU A 13 33.37 -21.43 -11.31
C LEU A 13 33.97 -20.06 -10.98
N VAL A 14 35.08 -20.03 -10.24
CA VAL A 14 35.75 -18.80 -9.82
C VAL A 14 37.25 -19.00 -9.88
N SER A 15 37.96 -18.06 -10.52
CA SER A 15 39.42 -18.09 -10.54
C SER A 15 40.00 -17.62 -9.19
N GLU A 16 41.20 -18.07 -8.83
CA GLU A 16 41.88 -17.59 -7.62
C GLU A 16 42.10 -16.06 -7.66
N ALA A 17 42.21 -15.48 -8.85
CA ALA A 17 42.33 -14.03 -9.04
C ALA A 17 41.04 -13.29 -8.66
N ASP A 18 39.87 -13.86 -8.93
CA ASP A 18 38.58 -13.26 -8.59
C ASP A 18 38.28 -13.36 -7.09
N VAL A 19 38.69 -14.46 -6.44
CA VAL A 19 38.63 -14.58 -4.97
C VAL A 19 39.50 -13.51 -4.30
N LYS A 20 40.75 -13.33 -4.78
CA LYS A 20 41.64 -12.29 -4.27
C LYS A 20 41.09 -10.87 -4.47
N ARG A 21 40.45 -10.61 -5.62
CA ARG A 21 39.81 -9.31 -5.90
C ARG A 21 38.65 -9.04 -4.94
N ALA A 22 37.80 -10.03 -4.71
CA ALA A 22 36.67 -9.91 -3.78
C ALA A 22 37.12 -9.70 -2.32
N GLU A 23 38.21 -10.35 -1.90
CA GLU A 23 38.77 -10.11 -0.56
C GLU A 23 39.41 -8.74 -0.42
N ALA A 24 40.13 -8.26 -1.44
CA ALA A 24 40.69 -6.92 -1.47
C ALA A 24 39.59 -5.85 -1.41
N GLU A 25 38.48 -6.03 -2.13
CA GLU A 25 37.33 -5.11 -2.08
C GLU A 25 36.64 -5.13 -0.71
N LYS A 26 36.45 -6.32 -0.13
CA LYS A 26 35.86 -6.45 1.21
C LYS A 26 36.74 -5.79 2.28
N ARG A 27 38.06 -5.93 2.19
CA ARG A 27 39.02 -5.29 3.09
C ARG A 27 39.06 -3.77 2.89
N ALA A 28 39.06 -3.29 1.65
CA ALA A 28 38.99 -1.85 1.35
C ALA A 28 37.68 -1.22 1.85
N LYS A 29 36.56 -1.94 1.79
CA LYS A 29 35.26 -1.48 2.31
C LYS A 29 35.21 -1.49 3.84
N ALA A 30 35.93 -2.40 4.49
CA ALA A 30 36.09 -2.43 5.95
C ALA A 30 36.98 -1.26 6.43
N GLU A 31 38.09 -0.99 5.74
CA GLU A 31 38.99 0.13 6.06
C GLU A 31 38.33 1.50 5.82
N ARG A 32 37.49 1.64 4.78
CA ARG A 32 36.66 2.84 4.57
C ARG A 32 35.63 3.08 5.67
N ARG A 33 35.22 2.03 6.41
CA ARG A 33 34.28 2.14 7.54
C ARG A 33 34.97 2.42 8.88
N SER A 34 36.25 2.10 9.03
CA SER A 34 37.01 2.34 10.27
C SER A 34 37.73 3.70 10.33
N GLY A 35 37.72 4.50 9.25
CA GLY A 35 38.52 5.72 9.12
C GLY A 35 37.86 7.06 9.50
N LYS A 36 36.74 7.10 10.22
CA LYS A 36 36.09 8.39 10.62
C LYS A 36 36.21 8.64 12.13
N PRO A 37 37.19 9.46 12.59
CA PRO A 37 37.20 9.93 13.96
C PRO A 37 36.22 11.10 14.06
N GLY A 38 35.06 10.84 14.64
CA GLY A 38 34.03 11.84 14.92
C GLY A 38 33.35 11.46 16.23
N ALA A 39 33.90 11.97 17.32
CA ALA A 39 33.41 11.80 18.68
C ALA A 39 31.92 12.14 18.81
N ARG A 40 31.14 11.21 19.36
CA ARG A 40 30.14 11.47 20.41
C ARG A 40 29.70 10.14 21.00
N GLY A 41 29.73 10.10 22.33
CA GLY A 41 29.64 8.90 23.15
C GLY A 41 28.41 8.04 22.89
N GLY A 42 28.59 6.75 23.15
CA GLY A 42 27.54 5.76 23.17
C GLY A 42 26.38 6.21 24.06
N LYS A 43 25.20 6.25 23.46
CA LYS A 43 23.98 5.83 24.15
C LYS A 43 23.63 4.45 23.59
N PRO A 44 23.23 3.48 24.43
CA PRO A 44 22.72 2.21 23.92
C PRO A 44 21.62 2.54 22.92
N ALA A 45 21.64 1.89 21.76
CA ALA A 45 20.59 2.04 20.76
C ALA A 45 19.26 1.73 21.45
N SER A 46 18.52 2.79 21.79
CA SER A 46 17.15 2.65 22.22
C SER A 46 16.43 1.83 21.14
N PRO A 47 15.55 0.89 21.52
CA PRO A 47 14.74 0.17 20.55
C PRO A 47 14.12 1.19 19.58
N PRO A 48 14.00 0.87 18.29
CA PRO A 48 13.43 1.79 17.31
C PRO A 48 12.14 2.35 17.90
N PRO A 49 11.93 3.69 17.87
CA PRO A 49 10.74 4.28 18.43
C PRO A 49 9.55 3.52 17.85
N ARG A 50 8.66 3.03 18.72
CA ARG A 50 7.40 2.39 18.32
C ARG A 50 6.81 3.23 17.18
N PRO A 51 6.32 2.63 16.09
CA PRO A 51 5.82 3.39 14.96
C PRO A 51 4.80 4.41 15.49
N GLN A 52 5.21 5.68 15.48
CA GLN A 52 4.34 6.76 15.90
C GLN A 52 3.16 6.73 14.92
N GLY A 53 1.94 6.77 15.46
CA GLY A 53 0.72 6.78 14.66
C GLY A 53 0.75 7.88 13.59
N LEU A 54 -0.13 7.76 12.60
CA LEU A 54 -0.26 8.77 11.56
C LEU A 54 -0.47 10.15 12.22
N ALA A 55 0.34 11.15 11.84
CA ALA A 55 0.22 12.52 12.36
C ALA A 55 -1.01 13.22 11.77
N VAL A 56 -2.21 12.76 12.12
CA VAL A 56 -3.51 13.20 11.56
C VAL A 56 -3.65 14.72 11.61
N ALA A 57 -3.28 15.36 12.73
CA ALA A 57 -3.35 16.80 12.90
C ALA A 57 -2.54 17.57 11.84
N SER A 58 -1.38 17.04 11.44
CA SER A 58 -0.51 17.64 10.40
C SER A 58 -0.99 17.36 8.98
N LEU A 59 -1.99 16.48 8.80
CA LEU A 59 -2.60 16.16 7.51
C LEU A 59 -3.92 16.90 7.29
N ARG A 60 -4.55 17.41 8.35
CA ARG A 60 -5.75 18.26 8.26
C ARG A 60 -5.38 19.56 7.55
N GLY A 61 -5.96 19.78 6.36
CA GLY A 61 -5.74 20.97 5.53
C GLY A 61 -4.67 20.85 4.45
N LYS A 62 -4.02 19.69 4.30
CA LYS A 62 -3.12 19.43 3.17
C LYS A 62 -3.89 19.07 1.90
N ASN A 63 -3.22 19.20 0.76
CA ASN A 63 -3.77 18.72 -0.52
C ASN A 63 -3.85 17.18 -0.54
N LYS A 64 -4.68 16.64 -1.44
CA LYS A 64 -4.90 15.18 -1.56
C LYS A 64 -3.61 14.41 -1.87
N GLY A 65 -2.72 14.96 -2.71
CA GLY A 65 -1.47 14.31 -3.08
C GLY A 65 -0.54 14.08 -1.89
N GLU A 66 -0.38 15.09 -1.03
CA GLU A 66 0.43 14.99 0.19
C GLU A 66 -0.17 14.01 1.21
N ILE A 67 -1.51 13.97 1.30
CA ILE A 67 -2.22 12.98 2.12
C ILE A 67 -1.92 11.57 1.59
N TYR A 68 -2.00 11.36 0.26
CA TYR A 68 -1.71 10.06 -0.34
C TYR A 68 -0.27 9.62 -0.11
N ASP A 69 0.70 10.52 -0.29
CA ASP A 69 2.11 10.24 -0.02
C ASP A 69 2.36 9.91 1.46
N ALA A 70 1.75 10.65 2.38
CA ALA A 70 1.89 10.43 3.81
C ALA A 70 1.29 9.09 4.24
N VAL A 71 0.07 8.78 3.78
CA VAL A 71 -0.60 7.51 4.10
C VAL A 71 0.16 6.34 3.47
N ARG A 72 0.63 6.44 2.22
CA ARG A 72 1.43 5.38 1.59
C ARG A 72 2.68 5.04 2.40
N ARG A 73 3.50 6.04 2.72
CA ARG A 73 4.73 5.85 3.52
C ARG A 73 4.45 5.33 4.93
N PHE A 74 3.28 5.66 5.47
CA PHE A 74 2.85 5.17 6.77
C PHE A 74 2.43 3.70 6.69
N VAL A 75 1.54 3.35 5.76
CA VAL A 75 1.06 1.97 5.51
C VAL A 75 2.24 1.04 5.19
N ASP A 76 3.18 1.46 4.34
CA ASP A 76 4.37 0.67 4.02
C ASP A 76 5.22 0.31 5.25
N ARG A 77 5.13 1.10 6.32
CA ARG A 77 5.85 0.86 7.58
C ARG A 77 5.07 0.00 8.58
N VAL A 78 3.75 0.13 8.60
CA VAL A 78 2.90 -0.45 9.66
C VAL A 78 2.03 -1.62 9.20
N ARG A 79 2.02 -1.93 7.90
CA ARG A 79 1.26 -3.06 7.36
C ARG A 79 1.73 -4.39 7.97
N LEU A 80 0.77 -5.26 8.24
CA LEU A 80 0.97 -6.60 8.81
C LEU A 80 1.01 -7.67 7.71
N ASP A 81 0.42 -7.38 6.55
CA ASP A 81 0.41 -8.31 5.42
C ASP A 81 1.66 -8.18 4.55
N PRO A 82 2.14 -9.28 3.94
CA PRO A 82 3.36 -9.30 3.15
C PRO A 82 3.20 -8.45 1.87
N ALA A 83 4.00 -7.38 1.75
CA ALA A 83 3.93 -6.46 0.62
C ALA A 83 4.39 -7.05 -0.73
N ALA A 84 5.31 -8.01 -0.68
CA ALA A 84 5.97 -8.61 -1.85
C ALA A 84 6.32 -10.09 -1.62
N GLY A 85 5.63 -10.75 -0.69
CA GLY A 85 5.81 -12.18 -0.42
C GLY A 85 4.82 -13.01 -1.23
N GLU A 86 5.25 -14.19 -1.65
CA GLU A 86 4.30 -15.21 -2.09
C GLU A 86 3.38 -15.56 -0.92
N PRO A 87 2.05 -15.61 -1.13
CA PRO A 87 1.14 -16.11 -0.11
C PRO A 87 1.56 -17.52 0.29
N SER A 88 1.50 -17.85 1.58
CA SER A 88 1.76 -19.21 2.01
C SER A 88 0.69 -20.17 1.46
N GLU A 89 0.97 -21.47 1.52
CA GLU A 89 -0.01 -22.51 1.17
C GLU A 89 -1.26 -22.49 2.07
N THR A 90 -1.15 -21.90 3.27
CA THR A 90 -2.27 -21.75 4.21
C THR A 90 -3.06 -20.47 4.01
N ALA A 91 -2.61 -19.57 3.15
CA ALA A 91 -3.27 -18.29 2.93
C ALA A 91 -4.61 -18.48 2.18
N GLN A 92 -5.64 -17.78 2.65
CA GLN A 92 -7.01 -17.92 2.14
C GLN A 92 -7.53 -16.61 1.57
N PRO A 93 -8.45 -16.66 0.58
CA PRO A 93 -9.08 -15.47 0.06
C PRO A 93 -10.04 -14.87 1.09
N PHE A 94 -9.72 -13.67 1.57
CA PHE A 94 -10.58 -12.83 2.37
C PHE A 94 -11.34 -11.86 1.47
N HIS A 95 -12.67 -11.85 1.62
CA HIS A 95 -13.56 -11.02 0.81
C HIS A 95 -14.04 -9.81 1.61
N PHE A 96 -14.11 -8.65 0.97
CA PHE A 96 -14.53 -7.42 1.63
C PHE A 96 -15.32 -6.52 0.68
N PRO A 97 -16.23 -5.68 1.18
CA PRO A 97 -16.95 -4.72 0.34
C PRO A 97 -16.04 -3.58 -0.11
N THR A 98 -16.09 -3.24 -1.39
CA THR A 98 -15.50 -2.01 -1.95
C THR A 98 -16.53 -0.87 -1.88
N PRO A 99 -16.11 0.40 -2.01
CA PRO A 99 -17.05 1.52 -1.90
C PRO A 99 -18.00 1.57 -3.11
N THR A 100 -17.64 0.89 -4.20
CA THR A 100 -18.47 0.78 -5.41
C THR A 100 -19.48 -0.37 -5.35
N GLY A 101 -19.63 -1.02 -4.19
CA GLY A 101 -20.54 -2.16 -4.02
C GLY A 101 -20.04 -3.48 -4.61
N ARG A 102 -18.79 -3.52 -5.12
CA ARG A 102 -18.16 -4.77 -5.56
C ARG A 102 -17.54 -5.51 -4.38
N ILE A 103 -17.27 -6.79 -4.57
CA ILE A 103 -16.52 -7.59 -3.60
C ILE A 103 -15.04 -7.57 -3.99
N GLY A 104 -14.21 -6.99 -3.13
CA GLY A 104 -12.77 -7.09 -3.19
C GLY A 104 -12.29 -8.40 -2.60
N ARG A 105 -11.10 -8.85 -3.05
CA ARG A 105 -10.45 -10.06 -2.55
C ARG A 105 -9.01 -9.76 -2.18
N LEU A 106 -8.60 -10.16 -0.98
CA LEU A 106 -7.22 -10.13 -0.52
C LEU A 106 -6.84 -11.53 -0.04
N VAL A 107 -5.65 -12.01 -0.37
CA VAL A 107 -5.17 -13.30 0.14
C VAL A 107 -4.48 -13.03 1.46
N LEU A 108 -4.98 -13.64 2.54
CA LEU A 108 -4.52 -13.38 3.91
C LEU A 108 -4.13 -14.68 4.61
N GLU A 109 -3.14 -14.57 5.50
CA GLU A 109 -2.85 -15.63 6.45
C GLU A 109 -4.03 -15.81 7.43
N PRO A 110 -4.30 -17.05 7.89
CA PRO A 110 -5.40 -17.34 8.80
C PRO A 110 -5.34 -16.47 10.08
N GLU A 111 -4.14 -16.22 10.60
CA GLU A 111 -3.93 -15.39 11.79
C GLU A 111 -4.39 -13.95 11.58
N LEU A 112 -4.12 -13.36 10.41
CA LEU A 112 -4.59 -12.02 10.06
C LEU A 112 -6.10 -11.98 9.85
N ALA A 113 -6.69 -13.04 9.30
CA ALA A 113 -8.14 -13.15 9.17
C ALA A 113 -8.84 -13.18 10.55
N THR A 114 -8.27 -13.91 11.52
CA THR A 114 -8.74 -13.88 12.91
C THR A 114 -8.59 -12.49 13.53
N GLN A 115 -7.44 -11.84 13.35
CA GLN A 115 -7.23 -10.47 13.87
C GLN A 115 -8.23 -9.44 13.30
N LEU A 116 -8.62 -9.59 12.03
CA LEU A 116 -9.66 -8.76 11.41
C LEU A 116 -11.05 -9.05 11.99
N ALA A 117 -11.38 -10.32 12.24
CA ALA A 117 -12.64 -10.72 12.86
C ALA A 117 -12.76 -10.21 14.30
N ASP A 118 -11.68 -10.28 15.07
CA ASP A 118 -11.61 -9.84 16.46
C ASP A 118 -11.50 -8.30 16.59
N GLY A 119 -11.29 -7.58 15.47
CA GLY A 119 -11.15 -6.13 15.45
C GLY A 119 -9.81 -5.60 15.97
N SER A 120 -8.81 -6.47 16.12
CA SER A 120 -7.43 -6.08 16.47
C SER A 120 -6.65 -5.53 15.27
N ALA A 121 -7.05 -5.93 14.06
CA ALA A 121 -6.58 -5.40 12.80
C ALA A 121 -7.71 -4.73 11.99
N ALA A 122 -7.32 -3.87 11.05
CA ALA A 122 -8.18 -3.19 10.11
C ALA A 122 -7.69 -3.41 8.68
N LEU A 123 -8.62 -3.55 7.74
CA LEU A 123 -8.34 -3.51 6.32
C LEU A 123 -8.53 -2.09 5.81
N VAL A 124 -7.48 -1.52 5.23
CA VAL A 124 -7.49 -0.17 4.67
C VAL A 124 -7.15 -0.18 3.19
N ALA A 125 -7.81 0.71 2.45
CA ALA A 125 -7.41 1.07 1.10
C ALA A 125 -6.44 2.25 1.12
N PHE A 126 -5.50 2.29 0.18
CA PHE A 126 -4.58 3.41 0.02
C PHE A 126 -4.07 3.53 -1.41
N MET A 127 -3.55 4.70 -1.78
CA MET A 127 -2.94 4.95 -3.09
C MET A 127 -1.47 4.52 -3.08
N SER A 128 -1.19 3.35 -3.66
CA SER A 128 0.17 2.87 -3.93
C SER A 128 0.75 3.53 -5.17
N ASN A 129 2.02 3.22 -5.49
CA ASN A 129 2.65 3.65 -6.75
C ASN A 129 1.98 3.04 -8.00
N HIS A 130 1.19 1.98 -7.84
CA HIS A 130 0.51 1.26 -8.92
C HIS A 130 -1.02 1.48 -8.91
N GLY A 131 -1.50 2.48 -8.17
CA GLY A 131 -2.93 2.77 -8.01
C GLY A 131 -3.48 2.28 -6.67
N LEU A 132 -4.80 2.08 -6.62
CA LEU A 132 -5.51 1.71 -5.40
C LEU A 132 -5.12 0.30 -4.95
N ALA A 133 -4.57 0.20 -3.75
CA ALA A 133 -4.18 -1.05 -3.11
C ALA A 133 -4.89 -1.20 -1.76
N HIS A 134 -4.84 -2.42 -1.22
CA HIS A 134 -5.39 -2.77 0.09
C HIS A 134 -4.29 -3.36 0.96
N ALA A 135 -4.31 -3.06 2.26
CA ALA A 135 -3.36 -3.58 3.24
C ALA A 135 -4.05 -3.80 4.58
N VAL A 136 -3.51 -4.72 5.36
CA VAL A 136 -3.95 -4.98 6.74
C VAL A 136 -3.02 -4.21 7.67
N VAL A 137 -3.62 -3.39 8.53
CA VAL A 137 -2.91 -2.56 9.51
C VAL A 137 -3.49 -2.79 10.91
N PRO A 138 -2.76 -2.50 11.98
CA PRO A 138 -3.33 -2.50 13.33
C PRO A 138 -4.57 -1.59 13.44
N ALA A 139 -5.55 -1.97 14.27
CA ALA A 139 -6.82 -1.24 14.40
C ALA A 139 -6.65 0.25 14.72
N GLU A 140 -5.72 0.60 15.61
CA GLU A 140 -5.41 2.00 15.97
C GLU A 140 -4.98 2.83 14.74
N HIS A 141 -4.20 2.21 13.86
CA HIS A 141 -3.71 2.85 12.64
C HIS A 141 -4.80 2.94 11.58
N GLY A 142 -5.68 1.93 11.48
CA GLY A 142 -6.87 1.97 10.65
C GLY A 142 -7.78 3.15 11.00
N ARG A 143 -8.06 3.35 12.30
CA ARG A 143 -8.84 4.50 12.79
C ARG A 143 -8.18 5.83 12.45
N SER A 144 -6.86 5.93 12.62
CA SER A 144 -6.10 7.14 12.29
C SER A 144 -6.19 7.49 10.80
N ILE A 145 -6.14 6.49 9.92
CA ILE A 145 -6.32 6.70 8.47
C ILE A 145 -7.77 7.13 8.17
N ALA A 146 -8.75 6.50 8.82
CA ALA A 146 -10.16 6.84 8.68
C ALA A 146 -10.51 8.26 9.14
N GLU A 147 -9.73 8.86 10.05
CA GLU A 147 -9.92 10.28 10.41
C GLU A 147 -9.58 11.25 9.28
N VAL A 148 -8.61 10.91 8.42
CA VAL A 148 -8.21 11.75 7.28
C VAL A 148 -9.04 11.39 6.05
N MET A 149 -9.25 10.09 5.81
CA MET A 149 -9.95 9.53 4.66
C MET A 149 -10.94 8.46 5.14
N PRO A 150 -12.16 8.84 5.55
CA PRO A 150 -13.13 7.90 6.12
C PRO A 150 -13.44 6.71 5.21
N LYS A 151 -13.56 6.95 3.90
CA LYS A 151 -13.88 5.95 2.87
C LYS A 151 -12.77 4.93 2.61
N TRP A 152 -11.59 5.10 3.23
CA TRP A 152 -10.46 4.19 3.06
C TRP A 152 -10.50 3.04 4.05
N LEU A 153 -11.29 3.13 5.12
CA LEU A 153 -11.51 2.01 6.03
C LEU A 153 -12.50 1.00 5.41
N ARG A 154 -12.03 -0.22 5.14
CA ARG A 154 -12.84 -1.28 4.52
C ARG A 154 -13.46 -2.20 5.55
N VAL A 155 -12.64 -2.67 6.49
CA VAL A 155 -13.06 -3.63 7.51
C VAL A 155 -12.40 -3.25 8.82
N LEU A 156 -13.21 -3.06 9.86
CA LEU A 156 -12.78 -2.99 11.25
C LEU A 156 -14.01 -3.31 12.10
N ALA A 157 -13.93 -4.34 12.93
CA ALA A 157 -15.05 -4.75 13.76
C ALA A 157 -15.42 -3.64 14.77
N GLY A 158 -16.71 -3.27 14.80
CA GLY A 158 -17.24 -2.27 15.72
C GLY A 158 -17.04 -0.80 15.32
N ASP A 159 -16.55 -0.51 14.10
CA ASP A 159 -16.43 0.86 13.57
C ASP A 159 -17.47 1.13 12.47
N GLU A 160 -18.33 2.13 12.67
CA GLU A 160 -19.40 2.49 11.73
C GLU A 160 -18.87 3.01 10.38
N ARG A 161 -17.61 3.44 10.33
CA ARG A 161 -16.97 3.93 9.10
C ARG A 161 -16.49 2.78 8.21
N ALA A 162 -16.34 1.58 8.77
CA ALA A 162 -15.84 0.43 8.02
C ALA A 162 -16.87 0.00 6.97
N GLY A 163 -16.43 -0.06 5.71
CA GLY A 163 -17.26 -0.58 4.64
C GLY A 163 -18.32 0.40 4.14
N LEU A 164 -18.14 1.71 4.37
CA LEU A 164 -18.97 2.75 3.76
C LEU A 164 -19.00 2.58 2.23
N ILE A 165 -20.19 2.24 1.73
CA ILE A 165 -20.49 2.14 0.30
C ILE A 165 -20.92 3.52 -0.17
N ASP A 166 -20.34 4.00 -1.27
CA ASP A 166 -20.88 5.14 -1.98
C ASP A 166 -22.22 4.69 -2.55
N LYS A 167 -23.32 5.17 -1.95
CA LYS A 167 -24.62 5.10 -2.62
C LYS A 167 -24.40 5.79 -3.97
N PRO A 168 -24.64 5.12 -5.12
CA PRO A 168 -24.50 5.80 -6.38
C PRO A 168 -25.39 7.04 -6.30
N GLU A 169 -24.78 8.23 -6.37
CA GLU A 169 -25.55 9.40 -6.77
C GLU A 169 -26.22 8.98 -8.07
N PRO A 170 -27.57 9.11 -8.18
CA PRO A 170 -28.19 8.92 -9.47
C PRO A 170 -27.45 9.86 -10.41
N GLU A 171 -26.79 9.29 -11.42
CA GLU A 171 -26.25 10.11 -12.50
C GLU A 171 -27.36 11.06 -12.92
N PRO A 172 -27.10 12.38 -13.05
CA PRO A 172 -28.12 13.28 -13.56
C PRO A 172 -28.58 12.66 -14.88
N GLU A 173 -29.86 12.29 -14.93
CA GLU A 173 -30.50 11.75 -16.11
C GLU A 173 -30.00 12.57 -17.28
N ALA A 174 -29.20 11.94 -18.14
CA ALA A 174 -28.78 12.55 -19.38
C ALA A 174 -30.07 13.07 -20.01
N GLU A 175 -30.18 14.40 -20.10
CA GLU A 175 -31.28 15.10 -20.76
C GLU A 175 -31.59 14.30 -22.01
N ALA A 176 -32.79 13.71 -22.00
CA ALA A 176 -33.35 13.04 -23.16
C ALA A 176 -33.21 14.04 -24.30
N THR A 177 -32.21 13.80 -25.14
CA THR A 177 -32.04 14.54 -26.38
C THR A 177 -33.25 14.11 -27.17
N ALA A 178 -34.28 14.95 -27.13
CA ALA A 178 -35.51 14.73 -27.87
C ALA A 178 -35.12 14.37 -29.32
N PRO A 179 -35.70 13.32 -29.91
CA PRO A 179 -35.50 13.09 -31.33
C PRO A 179 -35.89 14.38 -32.07
N PRO A 180 -35.12 14.84 -33.07
CA PRO A 180 -35.48 16.03 -33.82
C PRO A 180 -36.87 15.84 -34.40
N GLU A 181 -37.77 16.78 -34.11
CA GLU A 181 -39.10 16.83 -34.72
C GLU A 181 -38.93 16.80 -36.25
N PRO A 182 -39.70 15.97 -36.98
CA PRO A 182 -39.75 16.09 -38.42
C PRO A 182 -40.44 17.42 -38.74
N SER A 183 -39.68 18.37 -39.29
CA SER A 183 -40.25 19.59 -39.88
C SER A 183 -41.25 19.20 -40.95
N ASP A 184 -42.52 19.43 -40.63
CA ASP A 184 -43.65 19.44 -41.54
C ASP A 184 -43.52 20.69 -42.43
N GLU A 185 -42.75 20.57 -43.53
CA GLU A 185 -42.74 21.60 -44.57
C GLU A 185 -43.83 21.25 -45.59
N THR A 186 -45.01 21.81 -45.33
CA THR A 186 -46.13 21.83 -46.27
C THR A 186 -45.73 22.59 -47.54
N PRO A 187 -46.08 22.08 -48.73
CA PRO A 187 -45.89 22.83 -49.97
C PRO A 187 -47.08 23.76 -50.16
N ASP A 188 -46.85 25.07 -50.28
CA ASP A 188 -47.84 25.95 -50.91
C ASP A 188 -47.20 26.94 -51.88
N VAL A 189 -47.69 26.79 -53.10
CA VAL A 189 -47.55 27.62 -54.29
C VAL A 189 -47.98 29.06 -53.98
N THR A 190 -47.31 30.08 -54.53
CA THR A 190 -47.94 31.16 -55.35
C THR A 190 -46.90 32.17 -55.88
N SER A 191 -46.98 32.33 -57.19
CA SER A 191 -46.52 33.37 -58.13
C SER A 191 -45.89 34.69 -57.65
N ALA A 192 -44.84 35.10 -58.36
CA ALA A 192 -44.77 36.36 -59.11
C ALA A 192 -43.75 36.24 -60.27
#